data_AF-A0A6C8Z0S8-F1
#
_entry.id   AF-A0A6C8Z0S8-F1
#
_cell.length_a   1.000
_cell.length_b   1.000
_cell.length_c   1.000
_cell.angle_alpha   90.00
_cell.angle_beta   90.00
_cell.angle_gamma   90.00
#
_symmetry.space_group_name_H-M   'P 1'
#
loop_
_entity.id
_entity.type
_entity.pdbx_description
1 polymer ?
#
loop_
_entity_poly.entity_id
_entity_poly.type
_entity_poly.pdbx_seq_one_letter_code
_entity_poly.pdbx_strand_id
1 'polypeptide(L)'
;NATLFEVLDIVESAQGRVDAIYKATGQCPVNTPLSTDNQKVVLKVLTQAESIPTDSHCMIQATVRGVPFPNRWLNGQTLTMYRIGDSKVDGSWGCITSLNRKQIPKQCMVAE
;
A
#
# COMPACT_ATOMS: atom_id res chain seq x y z
N ASN A 1 -6.94 16.62 -3.55
CA ASN A 1 -6.67 16.17 -4.93
C ASN A 1 -7.40 14.84 -5.11
N ALA A 2 -8.48 14.78 -5.88
CA ALA A 2 -9.40 13.62 -5.90
C ALA A 2 -8.70 12.30 -6.26
N THR A 3 -7.70 12.35 -7.16
CA THR A 3 -6.90 11.18 -7.56
C THR A 3 -6.13 10.57 -6.40
N LEU A 4 -5.58 11.39 -5.49
CA LEU A 4 -4.85 10.87 -4.33
C LEU A 4 -5.80 10.16 -3.35
N PHE A 5 -6.99 10.71 -3.12
CA PHE A 5 -8.00 10.05 -2.28
C PHE A 5 -8.44 8.72 -2.89
N GLU A 6 -8.72 8.68 -4.19
CA GLU A 6 -9.07 7.46 -4.92
C GLU A 6 -7.97 6.39 -4.80
N VAL A 7 -6.70 6.79 -4.91
CA VAL A 7 -5.56 5.87 -4.72
C VAL A 7 -5.55 5.32 -3.29
N LEU A 8 -5.80 6.15 -2.29
CA LEU A 8 -5.78 5.74 -0.89
C LEU A 8 -6.88 4.77 -0.53
N ASP A 9 -8.12 5.05 -0.96
CA ASP A 9 -9.26 4.16 -0.74
C ASP A 9 -8.99 2.76 -1.32
N ILE A 10 -8.31 2.71 -2.47
CA ILE A 10 -7.89 1.44 -3.10
C ILE A 10 -6.84 0.72 -2.25
N VAL A 11 -5.82 1.43 -1.76
CA VAL A 11 -4.78 0.81 -0.93
C VAL A 11 -5.38 0.29 0.39
N GLU A 12 -6.24 1.07 1.04
CA GLU A 12 -6.90 0.66 2.29
C GLU A 12 -7.78 -0.58 2.09
N SER A 13 -8.54 -0.62 1.00
CA SER A 13 -9.34 -1.80 0.64
C SER A 13 -8.45 -3.03 0.41
N ALA A 14 -7.35 -2.85 -0.32
CA ALA A 14 -6.36 -3.89 -0.55
C ALA A 14 -5.69 -4.37 0.74
N GLN A 15 -5.35 -3.45 1.64
CA GLN A 15 -4.83 -3.73 2.96
C GLN A 15 -5.77 -4.60 3.77
N GLY A 16 -7.06 -4.23 3.85
CA GLY A 16 -8.06 -5.04 4.53
C GLY A 16 -8.15 -6.47 3.99
N ARG A 17 -8.08 -6.63 2.67
CA ARG A 17 -8.11 -7.95 2.03
C ARG A 17 -6.86 -8.78 2.30
N VAL A 18 -5.68 -8.17 2.20
CA VAL A 18 -4.40 -8.85 2.51
C VAL A 18 -4.33 -9.22 3.97
N ASP A 19 -4.74 -8.34 4.88
CA ASP A 19 -4.78 -8.61 6.32
C ASP A 19 -5.72 -9.76 6.64
N ALA A 20 -6.91 -9.80 6.05
CA ALA A 20 -7.85 -10.91 6.22
C ALA A 20 -7.26 -12.26 5.74
N ILE A 21 -6.60 -12.28 4.59
CA ILE A 21 -5.93 -13.49 4.08
C ILE A 21 -4.80 -13.90 5.02
N TYR A 22 -3.95 -12.95 5.43
CA TYR A 22 -2.84 -13.23 6.34
C TYR A 22 -3.31 -13.77 7.69
N LYS A 23 -4.39 -13.22 8.25
CA LYS A 23 -4.99 -13.72 9.50
C LYS A 23 -5.53 -15.14 9.34
N ALA A 24 -6.13 -15.46 8.20
CA ALA A 24 -6.68 -16.79 7.92
C ALA A 24 -5.60 -17.85 7.65
N THR A 25 -4.55 -17.52 6.90
CA THR A 25 -3.55 -18.49 6.42
C THR A 25 -2.21 -18.43 7.17
N GLY A 26 -1.90 -17.28 7.78
CA GLY A 26 -0.57 -16.96 8.29
C GLY A 26 0.47 -16.68 7.21
N GLN A 27 0.06 -16.46 5.95
CA GLN A 27 0.97 -16.28 4.82
C GLN A 27 0.62 -15.02 4.02
N CYS A 28 1.65 -14.33 3.53
CA CYS A 28 1.47 -13.15 2.69
C CYS A 28 1.05 -13.54 1.27
N PRO A 29 -0.07 -13.00 0.73
CA PRO A 29 -0.63 -13.40 -0.56
C PRO A 29 0.09 -12.77 -1.77
N VAL A 30 1.39 -13.04 -1.94
CA VAL A 30 2.24 -12.45 -3.01
C VAL A 30 1.75 -12.71 -4.43
N ASN A 31 1.08 -13.83 -4.67
CA ASN A 31 0.58 -14.23 -5.97
C ASN A 31 -0.93 -14.02 -6.14
N THR A 32 -1.59 -13.47 -5.13
CA THR A 32 -3.03 -13.22 -5.22
C THR A 32 -3.25 -11.92 -5.97
N PRO A 33 -3.97 -11.94 -7.10
CA PRO A 33 -4.33 -10.71 -7.77
C PRO A 33 -5.27 -9.92 -6.84
N LEU A 34 -4.73 -8.85 -6.26
CA LEU A 34 -5.51 -7.79 -5.64
C LEU A 34 -6.14 -7.00 -6.78
N SER A 35 -7.17 -7.59 -7.41
CA SER A 35 -7.85 -6.96 -8.54
C SER A 35 -8.41 -5.63 -8.09
N THR A 36 -7.91 -4.56 -8.71
CA THR A 36 -8.55 -3.26 -8.71
C THR A 36 -9.10 -3.07 -10.10
N ASP A 37 -10.42 -3.00 -10.24
CA ASP A 37 -11.05 -2.58 -11.50
C ASP A 37 -10.63 -1.15 -11.92
N ASN A 38 -9.85 -0.48 -11.06
CA ASN A 38 -9.28 0.82 -11.30
C ASN A 38 -7.96 0.75 -12.10
N GLN A 39 -7.99 1.26 -13.32
CA GLN A 39 -6.82 1.34 -14.22
C GLN A 39 -5.75 2.34 -13.75
N LYS A 40 -6.04 3.14 -12.71
CA LYS A 40 -5.13 4.20 -12.25
C LYS A 40 -4.14 3.77 -11.18
N VAL A 41 -4.28 2.56 -10.64
CA VAL A 41 -3.40 2.02 -9.59
C VAL A 41 -3.08 0.59 -9.91
N VAL A 42 -1.81 0.21 -9.73
CA VAL A 42 -1.43 -1.19 -9.73
C VAL A 42 -0.90 -1.58 -8.37
N LEU A 43 -1.54 -2.59 -7.82
CA LEU A 43 -1.20 -3.19 -6.55
C LEU A 43 -0.30 -4.39 -6.75
N LYS A 44 0.70 -4.51 -5.87
CA LYS A 44 1.58 -5.66 -5.80
C LYS A 44 1.79 -6.02 -4.34
N VAL A 45 1.61 -7.29 -4.01
CA VAL A 45 1.97 -7.82 -2.70
C VAL A 45 3.43 -8.25 -2.73
N LEU A 46 4.19 -7.84 -1.73
CA LEU A 46 5.63 -8.05 -1.62
C LEU A 46 5.95 -8.64 -0.25
N THR A 47 7.03 -9.43 -0.18
CA THR A 47 7.63 -9.92 1.07
C THR A 47 8.89 -9.14 1.45
N GLN A 48 9.36 -8.27 0.57
CA GLN A 48 10.53 -7.41 0.78
C GLN A 48 10.42 -6.16 -0.09
N ALA A 49 10.89 -5.02 0.43
CA ALA A 49 11.02 -3.77 -0.29
C ALA A 49 12.14 -2.92 0.33
N GLU A 50 12.76 -2.07 -0.48
CA GLU A 50 13.74 -1.11 0.02
C GLU A 50 13.11 -0.18 1.06
N SER A 51 13.88 0.18 2.09
CA SER A 51 13.44 1.06 3.19
C SER A 51 12.31 0.52 4.07
N ILE A 52 11.98 -0.77 3.96
CA ILE A 52 11.06 -1.46 4.88
C ILE A 52 11.85 -2.40 5.80
N PRO A 53 11.55 -2.44 7.12
CA PRO A 53 12.20 -3.34 8.05
C PRO A 53 12.15 -4.81 7.62
N THR A 54 13.23 -5.57 7.84
CA THR A 54 13.36 -6.96 7.37
C THR A 54 12.50 -7.96 8.14
N ASP A 55 11.98 -7.55 9.30
CA ASP A 55 10.98 -8.26 10.11
C ASP A 55 9.55 -8.06 9.60
N SER A 56 9.35 -7.24 8.57
CA SER A 56 8.07 -7.13 7.87
C SER A 56 7.97 -8.17 6.76
N HIS A 57 7.16 -9.20 6.99
CA HIS A 57 7.01 -10.31 6.04
C HIS A 57 5.83 -10.16 5.07
N CYS A 58 5.06 -9.07 5.18
CA CYS A 58 3.95 -8.81 4.27
C CYS A 58 3.73 -7.33 3.99
N MET A 59 3.75 -6.97 2.70
CA MET A 59 3.67 -5.59 2.24
C MET A 59 2.79 -5.49 1.00
N ILE A 60 2.24 -4.30 0.78
CA ILE A 60 1.36 -3.96 -0.32
C ILE A 60 1.87 -2.67 -0.91
N GLN A 61 2.40 -2.75 -2.12
CA GLN A 61 2.84 -1.60 -2.88
C GLN A 61 1.79 -1.22 -3.91
N ALA A 62 1.28 -0.01 -3.80
CA ALA A 62 0.46 0.65 -4.80
C ALA A 62 1.32 1.57 -5.64
N THR A 63 1.24 1.42 -6.96
CA THR A 63 1.90 2.31 -7.92
C THR A 63 0.84 3.02 -8.76
N VAL A 64 0.86 4.35 -8.73
CA VAL A 64 -0.06 5.17 -9.51
C VAL A 64 0.32 5.14 -10.99
N ARG A 65 -0.65 4.91 -11.87
CA ARG A 65 -0.49 4.87 -13.34
C ARG A 65 -1.71 5.50 -14.02
N GLY A 66 -1.63 5.78 -15.31
CA GLY A 66 -2.78 6.23 -16.10
C GLY A 66 -3.42 7.57 -15.68
N VAL A 67 -2.75 8.38 -14.85
CA VAL A 67 -3.28 9.69 -14.43
C VAL A 67 -3.02 10.74 -15.53
N PRO A 68 -4.05 11.39 -16.10
CA PRO A 68 -3.88 12.40 -17.14
C PRO A 68 -3.44 13.76 -16.57
N PHE A 69 -3.16 14.71 -17.48
CA PHE A 69 -2.94 16.12 -17.12
C PHE A 69 -4.17 16.69 -16.38
N PRO A 70 -4.02 17.55 -15.35
CA PRO A 70 -2.78 18.18 -14.85
C PRO A 70 -2.01 17.35 -13.82
N ASN A 71 -2.59 16.25 -13.34
CA ASN A 71 -2.02 15.43 -12.26
C ASN A 71 -1.04 14.35 -12.74
N ARG A 72 -0.56 14.43 -13.98
CA ARG A 72 0.32 13.43 -14.60
C ARG A 72 1.60 13.15 -13.79
N TRP A 73 2.06 14.12 -13.01
CA TRP A 73 3.21 14.00 -12.10
C TRP A 73 3.01 12.96 -10.99
N LEU A 74 1.76 12.52 -10.74
CA LEU A 74 1.47 11.42 -9.83
C LEU A 74 1.83 10.04 -10.41
N ASN A 75 1.97 9.91 -11.73
CA ASN A 75 2.32 8.61 -12.32
C ASN A 75 3.73 8.19 -11.85
N GLY A 76 3.86 6.92 -11.46
CA GLY A 76 5.08 6.36 -10.91
C GLY A 76 5.26 6.60 -9.41
N GLN A 77 4.40 7.40 -8.77
CA GLN A 77 4.41 7.53 -7.32
C GLN A 77 3.96 6.21 -6.67
N THR A 78 4.64 5.84 -5.61
CA THR A 78 4.40 4.61 -4.86
C THR A 78 3.94 4.90 -3.44
N LEU A 79 3.06 4.03 -2.95
CA LEU A 79 2.66 3.97 -1.56
C LEU A 79 2.74 2.51 -1.13
N THR A 80 3.53 2.23 -0.10
CA THR A 80 3.72 0.88 0.40
C THR A 80 3.23 0.80 1.84
N MET A 81 2.20 -0.01 2.05
CA MET A 81 1.75 -0.43 3.37
C MET A 81 2.50 -1.70 3.74
N TYR A 82 2.97 -1.81 4.97
CA TYR A 82 3.69 -3.00 5.45
C TYR A 82 3.25 -3.38 6.84
N ARG A 83 3.17 -4.69 7.10
CA ARG A 83 2.80 -5.22 8.41
C ARG A 83 3.99 -5.08 9.36
N ILE A 84 3.76 -4.55 10.54
CA ILE A 84 4.74 -4.44 11.61
C ILE A 84 4.59 -5.69 12.49
N GLY A 85 5.61 -6.55 12.45
CA GLY A 85 5.65 -7.81 13.18
C GLY A 85 4.80 -8.93 12.59
N ASP A 86 4.99 -10.12 13.15
CA ASP A 86 4.43 -11.39 12.63
C ASP A 86 3.17 -11.87 13.34
N SER A 87 2.64 -11.10 14.30
CA SER A 87 1.46 -11.52 15.06
C SER A 87 0.25 -11.69 14.13
N LYS A 88 -0.36 -12.88 14.19
CA LYS A 88 -1.63 -13.17 13.48
C LYS A 88 -2.83 -12.43 14.07
N VAL A 89 -2.72 -11.91 15.29
CA VAL A 89 -3.84 -11.32 16.03
C VAL A 89 -3.83 -9.79 15.90
N ASP A 90 -2.66 -9.19 16.11
CA ASP A 90 -2.47 -7.74 16.07
C ASP A 90 -1.46 -7.39 14.98
N GLY A 91 -1.98 -7.07 13.79
CA GLY A 91 -1.18 -6.55 12.69
C GLY A 91 -1.23 -5.04 12.70
N SER A 92 -0.30 -4.39 13.38
CA SER A 92 -0.06 -2.96 13.15
C SER A 92 0.50 -2.77 11.74
N TRP A 93 0.07 -1.74 11.03
CA TRP A 93 0.56 -1.44 9.70
C TRP A 93 1.34 -0.14 9.71
N GLY A 94 2.53 -0.16 9.11
CA GLY A 94 3.27 1.03 8.76
C GLY A 94 3.01 1.42 7.31
N CYS A 95 3.30 2.66 6.98
CA CYS A 95 3.24 3.15 5.62
C CYS A 95 4.49 3.94 5.26
N ILE A 96 5.00 3.71 4.06
CA ILE A 96 5.95 4.60 3.37
C ILE A 96 5.36 5.06 2.05
N THR A 97 5.70 6.27 1.62
CA THR A 97 5.26 6.80 0.32
C THR A 97 6.35 7.64 -0.32
N SER A 98 6.39 7.65 -1.65
CA SER A 98 7.25 8.56 -2.43
C SER A 98 6.64 9.96 -2.58
N LEU A 99 5.40 10.16 -2.13
CA LEU A 99 4.70 11.44 -2.23
C LEU A 99 5.38 12.52 -1.36
N ASN A 100 5.34 13.76 -1.84
CA ASN A 100 5.86 14.92 -1.10
C ASN A 100 5.11 15.12 0.22
N ARG A 101 5.80 15.65 1.26
CA ARG A 101 5.25 15.91 2.61
C ARG A 101 3.87 16.57 2.65
N LYS A 102 3.58 17.50 1.73
CA LYS A 102 2.26 18.19 1.65
C LYS A 102 1.10 17.29 1.17
N GLN A 103 1.42 16.13 0.63
CA GLN A 103 0.50 15.19 -0.02
C GLN A 103 0.57 13.80 0.62
N ILE A 104 1.39 13.64 1.67
CA ILE A 104 1.48 12.41 2.42
C ILE A 104 0.11 12.15 3.06
N PRO A 105 -0.49 10.99 2.81
CA PRO A 105 -1.71 10.58 3.49
C PRO A 105 -1.52 10.56 5.00
N LYS A 106 -2.54 10.87 5.81
CA LYS A 106 -2.43 10.82 7.28
C LYS A 106 -1.90 9.48 7.81
N GLN A 107 -2.33 8.39 7.19
CA GLN A 107 -1.87 7.02 7.45
C GLN A 107 -0.37 6.77 7.18
N CYS A 108 0.28 7.63 6.40
CA CYS A 108 1.71 7.57 6.08
C CYS A 108 2.49 8.74 6.68
N MET A 109 1.82 9.65 7.38
CA MET A 109 2.50 10.62 8.22
C MET A 109 2.97 9.85 9.44
N VAL A 110 4.26 9.50 9.44
CA VAL A 110 4.95 9.01 10.64
C VAL A 110 4.63 10.02 11.74
N ALA A 111 3.93 9.57 12.79
CA ALA A 111 3.76 10.38 13.97
C ALA A 111 5.16 10.70 14.49
N GLU A 112 5.56 11.98 14.43
CA GLU A 112 6.74 12.49 15.14
C GLU A 112 6.61 12.24 16.64
#